data_AF-A0A498CTW4-F1
#
_entry.id   AF-A0A498CTW4-F1
#
_cell.length_a   1.000
_cell.length_b   1.000
_cell.length_c   1.000
_cell.angle_alpha   90.00
_cell.angle_beta   90.00
_cell.angle_gamma   90.00
#
_symmetry.space_group_name_H-M   'P 1'
#
loop_
_entity.id
_entity.type
_entity.pdbx_description
1 polymer ?
#
loop_
_entity_poly.entity_id
_entity_poly.type
_entity_poly.pdbx_seq_one_letter_code
_entity_poly.pdbx_strand_id
1 'polypeptide(L)'
;MSKKLTDSQILSQAKALGVEAAALKAVIEVECKGSGFNADGTPVILFERHVMRQRLIANGQSKIADQMMIKRPDLCNKTDGGYGLYSAQHGRL
;
A
#
# COMPACT_ATOMS: atom_id res chain seq x y z
N MET A 1 -14.37 -7.40 -16.38
CA MET A 1 -14.22 -8.01 -15.03
C MET A 1 -14.46 -6.94 -13.98
N SER A 2 -15.35 -7.19 -13.01
CA SER A 2 -15.56 -6.28 -11.87
C SER A 2 -14.33 -6.32 -10.95
N LYS A 3 -13.86 -5.16 -10.46
CA LYS A 3 -12.75 -5.05 -9.50
C LYS A 3 -13.21 -5.18 -8.03
N LYS A 4 -14.36 -5.82 -7.81
CA LYS A 4 -14.93 -6.08 -6.48
C LYS A 4 -14.78 -7.55 -6.13
N LEU A 5 -14.49 -7.82 -4.87
CA LEU A 5 -14.52 -9.18 -4.33
C LEU A 5 -15.94 -9.73 -4.39
N THR A 6 -16.06 -10.98 -4.82
CA THR A 6 -17.31 -11.74 -4.80
C THR A 6 -17.39 -12.62 -3.56
N ASP A 7 -18.59 -12.98 -3.13
CA ASP A 7 -18.79 -13.90 -2.00
C ASP A 7 -18.10 -15.25 -2.20
N SER A 8 -18.07 -15.76 -3.45
CA SER A 8 -17.38 -17.01 -3.78
C SER A 8 -15.86 -16.91 -3.57
N GLN A 9 -15.27 -15.78 -3.95
CA GLN A 9 -13.84 -15.51 -3.69
C GLN A 9 -13.55 -15.41 -2.19
N ILE A 10 -14.42 -14.73 -1.43
CA ILE A 10 -14.29 -14.63 0.03
C ILE A 10 -14.40 -16.02 0.67
N LEU A 11 -15.37 -16.84 0.27
CA LEU A 11 -15.54 -18.21 0.76
C LEU A 11 -14.31 -19.08 0.48
N SER A 12 -13.81 -19.03 -0.75
CA SER A 12 -12.61 -19.76 -1.16
C SER A 12 -11.40 -19.34 -0.34
N GLN A 13 -11.21 -18.04 -0.14
CA GLN A 13 -10.10 -17.50 0.64
C GLN A 13 -10.21 -17.83 2.13
N ALA A 14 -11.41 -17.78 2.70
CA ALA A 14 -11.65 -18.18 4.10
C ALA A 14 -11.28 -19.65 4.32
N LYS A 15 -11.68 -20.54 3.39
CA LYS A 15 -11.29 -21.96 3.42
C LYS A 15 -9.78 -22.13 3.33
N ALA A 16 -9.10 -21.40 2.44
CA ALA A 16 -7.65 -21.47 2.29
C ALA A 16 -6.89 -20.98 3.54
N LEU A 17 -7.44 -19.99 4.25
CA LEU A 17 -6.88 -19.47 5.50
C LEU A 17 -7.27 -20.30 6.74
N GLY A 18 -8.19 -21.25 6.61
CA GLY A 18 -8.68 -22.04 7.75
C GLY A 18 -9.53 -21.24 8.74
N VAL A 19 -10.21 -20.19 8.28
CA VAL A 19 -11.06 -19.31 9.11
C VAL A 19 -12.52 -19.36 8.65
N GLU A 20 -13.43 -18.95 9.52
CA GLU A 20 -14.84 -18.81 9.15
C GLU A 20 -15.03 -17.69 8.11
N ALA A 21 -15.88 -17.93 7.11
CA ALA A 21 -16.19 -16.93 6.09
C ALA A 21 -16.80 -15.66 6.70
N ALA A 22 -17.60 -15.79 7.77
CA ALA A 22 -18.15 -14.65 8.51
C ALA A 22 -17.05 -13.80 9.18
N ALA A 23 -16.04 -14.44 9.78
CA ALA A 23 -14.89 -13.75 10.37
C ALA A 23 -14.09 -12.98 9.29
N LEU A 24 -13.83 -13.59 8.13
CA LEU A 24 -13.16 -12.89 7.04
C LEU A 24 -13.99 -11.72 6.50
N LYS A 25 -15.32 -11.86 6.38
CA LYS A 25 -16.20 -10.75 5.99
C LYS A 25 -16.15 -9.61 7.01
N ALA A 26 -16.16 -9.92 8.31
CA ALA A 26 -16.06 -8.91 9.36
C ALA A 26 -14.74 -8.14 9.29
N VAL A 27 -13.61 -8.83 9.06
CA VAL A 27 -12.31 -8.17 8.85
C VAL A 27 -12.35 -7.28 7.60
N ILE A 28 -12.91 -7.74 6.49
CA ILE A 28 -13.04 -6.94 5.27
C ILE A 28 -13.88 -5.68 5.54
N GLU A 29 -15.00 -5.82 6.26
CA GLU A 29 -15.90 -4.70 6.58
C GLU A 29 -15.23 -3.64 7.47
N VAL A 30 -14.47 -4.06 8.47
CA VAL A 30 -13.88 -3.16 9.48
C VAL A 30 -12.55 -2.56 9.03
N GLU A 31 -11.67 -3.36 8.42
CA GLU A 31 -10.28 -2.97 8.16
C GLU A 31 -10.06 -2.39 6.76
N CYS A 32 -10.95 -2.69 5.80
CA CYS A 32 -10.80 -2.18 4.45
C CYS A 32 -11.42 -0.79 4.31
N LYS A 33 -10.63 0.15 3.80
CA LYS A 33 -11.00 1.57 3.64
C LYS A 33 -11.99 1.84 2.47
N GLY A 34 -12.49 0.81 1.80
CA GLY A 34 -13.40 0.89 0.65
C GLY A 34 -12.85 0.23 -0.61
N SER A 35 -12.97 0.92 -1.76
CA SER A 35 -12.49 0.39 -3.04
C SER A 35 -10.96 0.21 -3.04
N GLY A 36 -10.50 -0.98 -3.41
CA GLY A 36 -9.07 -1.26 -3.59
C GLY A 36 -8.46 -0.62 -4.85
N PHE A 37 -9.26 0.07 -5.68
CA PHE A 37 -8.80 0.70 -6.92
C PHE A 37 -9.32 2.14 -7.04
N ASN A 38 -8.47 3.01 -7.59
CA ASN A 38 -8.78 4.38 -8.00
C ASN A 38 -9.69 4.41 -9.23
N ALA A 39 -10.21 5.61 -9.57
CA ALA A 39 -11.08 5.82 -10.73
C ALA A 39 -10.38 5.53 -12.08
N ASP A 40 -9.06 5.75 -12.15
CA ASP A 40 -8.22 5.40 -13.30
C ASP A 40 -7.89 3.89 -13.37
N GLY A 41 -8.35 3.12 -12.39
CA GLY A 41 -8.16 1.68 -12.30
C GLY A 41 -6.83 1.24 -11.70
N THR A 42 -5.97 2.15 -11.24
CA THR A 42 -4.76 1.79 -10.49
C THR A 42 -5.13 1.29 -9.08
N PRO A 43 -4.39 0.35 -8.48
CA PRO A 43 -4.62 -0.05 -7.09
C PRO A 43 -4.42 1.14 -6.13
N VAL A 44 -5.22 1.24 -5.08
CA VAL A 44 -4.97 2.23 -4.03
C VAL A 44 -3.69 1.81 -3.28
N ILE A 45 -2.72 2.70 -3.22
CA ILE A 45 -1.45 2.49 -2.53
C ILE A 45 -1.14 3.65 -1.59
N LEU A 46 -0.16 3.47 -0.71
CA LEU A 46 0.47 4.55 0.05
C LEU A 46 1.99 4.45 -0.14
N PHE A 47 2.60 5.50 -0.69
CA PHE A 47 4.05 5.54 -0.82
C PHE A 47 4.69 6.01 0.49
N GLU A 48 5.54 5.16 1.07
CA GLU A 48 6.19 5.42 2.35
C GLU A 48 7.65 5.84 2.19
N ARG A 49 7.88 7.16 2.20
CA ARG A 49 9.22 7.77 2.00
C ARG A 49 10.31 7.29 2.97
N HIS A 50 9.90 6.89 4.17
CA HIS A 50 10.82 6.37 5.18
C HIS A 50 11.18 4.90 4.94
N VAL A 51 10.22 4.10 4.43
CA VAL A 51 10.48 2.73 3.97
C VAL A 51 11.38 2.77 2.73
N MET A 52 11.15 3.67 1.77
CA MET A 52 12.03 3.83 0.60
C MET A 52 13.49 4.05 1.03
N ARG A 53 13.72 4.96 1.98
CA ARG A 53 15.04 5.19 2.58
C ARG A 53 15.63 3.92 3.20
N GLN A 54 14.85 3.21 4.02
CA GLN A 54 15.30 1.96 4.66
C GLN A 54 15.68 0.90 3.62
N ARG A 55 14.90 0.77 2.54
CA ARG A 55 15.16 -0.18 1.46
C ARG A 55 16.41 0.19 0.66
N LEU A 56 16.66 1.47 0.38
CA LEU A 56 17.93 1.91 -0.23
C LEU A 56 19.14 1.49 0.62
N ILE A 57 19.09 1.75 1.93
CA ILE A 57 20.18 1.39 2.86
C ILE A 57 20.37 -0.14 2.89
N ALA A 58 19.28 -0.90 3.02
CA ALA A 58 19.33 -2.37 3.05
C ALA A 58 19.91 -2.99 1.77
N ASN A 59 19.84 -2.27 0.64
CA ASN A 59 20.40 -2.69 -0.65
C ASN A 59 21.77 -2.03 -0.95
N GLY A 60 22.48 -1.54 0.08
CA GLY A 60 23.83 -0.97 -0.08
C GLY A 60 23.88 0.42 -0.73
N GLN A 61 22.73 1.08 -0.89
CA GLN A 61 22.60 2.38 -1.55
C GLN A 61 22.53 3.55 -0.54
N SER A 62 23.22 3.46 0.59
CA SER A 62 23.18 4.48 1.66
C SER A 62 23.58 5.87 1.16
N LYS A 63 24.57 5.96 0.26
CA LYS A 63 24.96 7.24 -0.35
C LYS A 63 23.83 7.87 -1.17
N ILE A 64 23.06 7.06 -1.89
CA ILE A 64 21.88 7.54 -2.64
C ILE A 64 20.80 7.98 -1.64
N ALA A 65 20.58 7.22 -0.57
CA ALA A 65 19.61 7.58 0.46
C ALA A 65 19.92 8.98 1.04
N ASP A 66 21.18 9.23 1.42
CA ASP A 66 21.61 10.53 1.97
C ASP A 66 21.43 11.68 0.96
N GLN A 67 21.79 11.46 -0.31
CA GLN A 67 21.57 12.45 -1.36
C GLN A 67 20.09 12.74 -1.62
N MET A 68 19.27 11.69 -1.68
CA MET A 68 17.84 11.81 -1.98
C MET A 68 17.06 12.39 -0.82
N MET A 69 17.52 12.22 0.42
CA MET A 69 16.93 12.93 1.56
C MET A 69 16.99 14.45 1.43
N ILE A 70 17.99 14.98 0.73
CA ILE A 70 18.15 16.41 0.48
C ILE A 70 17.43 16.82 -0.80
N LYS A 71 17.63 16.05 -1.90
CA LYS A 71 17.10 16.40 -3.22
C LYS A 71 15.60 16.14 -3.35
N ARG A 72 15.10 15.09 -2.72
CA ARG A 72 13.72 14.59 -2.79
C ARG A 72 13.21 14.19 -1.41
N PRO A 73 13.12 15.13 -0.45
CA PRO A 73 12.61 14.85 0.91
C PRO A 73 11.14 14.39 0.92
N ASP A 74 10.43 14.56 -0.19
CA ASP A 74 9.10 14.05 -0.48
C ASP A 74 9.10 12.53 -0.77
N LEU A 75 10.19 11.96 -1.30
CA LEU A 75 10.30 10.53 -1.64
C LEU A 75 11.27 9.74 -0.75
N CYS A 76 12.22 10.41 -0.10
CA CYS A 76 13.19 9.78 0.78
C CYS A 76 13.33 10.62 2.06
N ASN A 77 12.97 10.08 3.22
CA ASN A 77 13.11 10.82 4.48
C ASN A 77 13.34 9.85 5.66
N LYS A 78 13.80 10.35 6.80
CA LYS A 78 13.86 9.55 8.05
C LYS A 78 12.49 9.41 8.69
N THR A 79 11.66 10.45 8.57
CA THR A 79 10.32 10.48 9.17
C THR A 79 9.26 10.00 8.18
N ASP A 80 8.24 9.35 8.72
CA ASP A 80 7.03 9.00 7.99
C ASP A 80 6.22 10.25 7.60
N GLY A 81 5.07 10.06 6.95
CA GLY A 81 4.23 11.16 6.49
C GLY A 81 4.62 11.77 5.15
N GLY A 82 4.15 12.99 4.91
CA GLY A 82 4.28 13.66 3.61
C GLY A 82 3.51 12.93 2.50
N TYR A 83 2.40 12.28 2.84
CA TYR A 83 1.68 11.40 1.92
C TYR A 83 1.01 12.17 0.79
N GLY A 84 0.26 13.23 1.08
CA GLY A 84 -0.60 13.87 0.09
C GLY A 84 -1.85 13.04 -0.22
N LEU A 85 -2.41 13.21 -1.42
CA LEU A 85 -3.66 12.53 -1.83
C LEU A 85 -3.41 11.08 -2.28
N TYR A 86 -4.34 10.17 -1.96
CA TYR A 86 -4.27 8.76 -2.40
C TYR A 86 -4.23 8.61 -3.94
N SER A 87 -4.98 9.45 -4.65
CA SER A 87 -5.01 9.47 -6.12
C SER A 87 -3.68 9.90 -6.75
N ALA A 88 -2.83 10.61 -6.00
CA ALA A 88 -1.53 11.09 -6.48
C ALA A 88 -0.38 10.15 -6.10
N GLN A 89 -0.62 9.06 -5.37
CA GLN A 89 0.45 8.21 -4.85
C GLN A 89 1.24 7.49 -5.95
N HIS A 90 0.60 7.11 -7.05
CA HIS A 90 1.28 6.41 -8.14
C HIS A 90 2.36 7.27 -8.81
N GLY A 91 2.21 8.60 -8.83
CA GLY A 91 3.25 9.51 -9.33
C GLY A 91 4.51 9.59 -8.45
N ARG A 92 4.50 8.90 -7.29
CA ARG A 92 5.63 8.83 -6.35
C ARG A 92 6.45 7.54 -6.47
N LEU A 93 5.97 6.56 -7.26
CA LEU A 93 6.70 5.34 -7.62
C LEU A 93 7.73 5.65 -8.71
#